data_AF-A0AAU5LXX0-F1
#
_entry.id   AF-A0AAU5LXX0-F1
#
_cell.length_a   1.000
_cell.length_b   1.000
_cell.length_c   1.000
_cell.angle_alpha   90.00
_cell.angle_beta   90.00
_cell.angle_gamma   90.00
#
_symmetry.space_group_name_H-M   'P 1'
#
loop_
_entity.id
_entity.type
_entity.pdbx_description
1 polymer ?
#
loop_
_entity_poly.entity_id
_entity_poly.type
_entity_poly.pdbx_seq_one_letter_code
_entity_poly.pdbx_strand_id
1 'polypeptide(L)'
;MTLRTRFKAVVASTVVLVVAGSSLVAGTLPAQASTRFGYSGYSHGTLVASGLVNSGPQVASFFGCTRQVSLYRANTAASAVVNGQTFAHTVATKTYTHNDSRGDGTTSFGTAANIKLGLLFELVGAQSYSQAVYKNGAFQTVAGSRFAAVKIAGVPVPGLANPAPNTTVSVPGLGFLQLNRTIKTKTPQSATASSVAVLIHSTVSNPYLPKGATVALLLTSASVGGPSTALLRGKAYTTQVNVGNVITSGPTSLQTTCFGTNGALRTVNVAGLTVPNVATVNGLTTTQAGSLRPTIATGNMSASVASVNLGNGKVKLTAVTARTAATKTGGKYYTAWSTSIGSLVINGQSVPIPTAPNQQLNVAGLGTLTFNKLSRKTGFVSVTAVELRITALNTTIQISHADSGIVG
;
A
#
# COMPACT_ATOMS: atom_id res chain seq x y z
N MET A 1 -36.94 -79.89 -5.87
CA MET A 1 -35.79 -79.90 -6.79
C MET A 1 -35.38 -78.46 -7.03
N THR A 2 -34.23 -78.11 -6.47
CA THR A 2 -33.32 -76.97 -6.65
C THR A 2 -33.73 -75.78 -7.55
N LEU A 3 -33.76 -74.60 -6.91
CA LEU A 3 -33.92 -73.26 -7.43
C LEU A 3 -32.65 -72.78 -8.19
N ARG A 4 -32.74 -72.43 -9.49
CA ARG A 4 -31.76 -71.55 -10.18
C ARG A 4 -32.34 -70.89 -11.44
N THR A 5 -32.18 -69.56 -11.55
CA THR A 5 -31.82 -68.70 -12.72
C THR A 5 -32.69 -67.45 -12.85
N ARG A 6 -32.22 -66.26 -13.24
CA ARG A 6 -30.91 -65.56 -13.18
C ARG A 6 -31.28 -64.08 -13.45
N PHE A 7 -30.94 -63.16 -12.54
CA PHE A 7 -31.05 -61.71 -12.77
C PHE A 7 -29.99 -61.28 -13.78
N LYS A 8 -30.39 -60.49 -14.79
CA LYS A 8 -29.51 -59.86 -15.77
C LYS A 8 -28.68 -58.77 -15.08
N ALA A 9 -27.37 -58.84 -15.29
CA ALA A 9 -26.38 -57.90 -14.78
C ALA A 9 -26.50 -56.53 -15.45
N VAL A 10 -26.51 -55.48 -14.62
CA VAL A 10 -26.27 -54.10 -15.02
C VAL A 10 -24.76 -53.93 -15.21
N VAL A 11 -24.36 -53.44 -16.37
CA VAL A 11 -22.97 -53.11 -16.72
C VAL A 11 -22.53 -51.92 -15.86
N ALA A 12 -21.63 -52.18 -14.91
CA ALA A 12 -20.90 -51.15 -14.19
C ALA A 12 -19.74 -50.67 -15.07
N SER A 13 -19.82 -49.43 -15.57
CA SER A 13 -18.69 -48.74 -16.18
C SER A 13 -17.66 -48.42 -15.10
N THR A 14 -16.57 -49.17 -15.11
CA THR A 14 -15.35 -48.92 -14.35
C THR A 14 -14.68 -47.65 -14.88
N VAL A 15 -14.72 -46.58 -14.09
CA VAL A 15 -13.81 -45.44 -14.23
C VAL A 15 -12.44 -45.92 -13.78
N VAL A 16 -11.53 -46.14 -14.73
CA VAL A 16 -10.12 -46.38 -14.47
C VAL A 16 -9.50 -45.06 -14.02
N LEU A 17 -9.21 -44.95 -12.72
CA LEU A 17 -8.43 -43.86 -12.15
C LEU A 17 -6.96 -44.11 -12.50
N VAL A 18 -6.45 -43.48 -13.57
CA VAL A 18 -5.02 -43.44 -13.84
C VAL A 18 -4.38 -42.50 -12.82
N VAL A 19 -3.88 -43.08 -11.72
CA VAL A 19 -2.97 -42.37 -10.80
C VAL A 19 -1.62 -42.26 -11.52
N ALA A 20 -1.45 -41.20 -12.30
CA ALA A 20 -0.14 -40.79 -12.75
C ALA A 20 0.66 -40.35 -11.50
N GLY A 21 1.50 -41.25 -11.00
CA GLY A 21 2.47 -40.99 -9.95
C GLY A 21 3.41 -39.87 -10.40
N SER A 22 3.03 -38.64 -10.07
CA SER A 22 3.90 -37.48 -10.22
C SER A 22 4.90 -37.56 -9.06
N SER A 23 6.04 -38.18 -9.31
CA SER A 23 7.20 -38.08 -8.44
C SER A 23 7.56 -36.59 -8.33
N LEU A 24 7.12 -35.97 -7.24
CA LEU A 24 7.63 -34.68 -6.79
C LEU A 24 9.10 -34.89 -6.45
N VAL A 25 9.97 -34.79 -7.46
CA VAL A 25 11.38 -34.53 -7.23
C VAL A 25 11.40 -33.19 -6.53
N ALA A 26 11.66 -33.21 -5.22
CA ALA A 26 12.03 -32.05 -4.44
C ALA A 26 13.38 -31.57 -4.98
N GLY A 27 13.34 -30.89 -6.13
CA GLY A 27 14.48 -30.18 -6.67
C GLY A 27 14.91 -29.20 -5.59
N THR A 28 16.14 -29.39 -5.11
CA THR A 28 16.81 -28.41 -4.28
C THR A 28 16.81 -27.10 -5.07
N LEU A 29 15.96 -26.15 -4.67
CA LEU A 29 16.02 -24.80 -5.20
C LEU A 29 17.47 -24.33 -5.00
N PRO A 30 18.15 -23.80 -6.03
CA PRO A 30 19.51 -23.33 -5.89
C PRO A 30 19.54 -22.36 -4.71
N ALA A 31 20.48 -22.58 -3.79
CA ALA A 31 20.68 -21.73 -2.62
C ALA A 31 20.73 -20.28 -3.10
N GLN A 32 19.68 -19.51 -2.81
CA GLN A 32 19.61 -18.11 -3.23
C GLN A 32 20.71 -17.36 -2.48
N ALA A 33 21.73 -16.91 -3.19
CA ALA A 33 22.76 -16.07 -2.62
C ALA A 33 22.10 -14.82 -2.03
N SER A 34 22.05 -14.74 -0.70
CA SER A 34 21.62 -13.53 0.01
C SER A 34 22.55 -12.38 -0.36
N THR A 35 22.03 -11.35 -1.01
CA THR A 35 22.85 -10.19 -1.40
C THR A 35 23.07 -9.26 -0.22
N ARG A 36 24.05 -8.36 -0.33
CA ARG A 36 24.24 -7.26 0.62
C ARG A 36 23.21 -6.15 0.46
N PHE A 37 22.36 -6.22 -0.56
CA PHE A 37 21.35 -5.22 -0.86
C PHE A 37 20.00 -5.59 -0.26
N GLY A 38 19.20 -4.56 0.00
CA GLY A 38 17.78 -4.71 0.22
C GLY A 38 16.98 -4.23 -0.97
N TYR A 39 15.78 -4.75 -1.06
CA TYR A 39 14.83 -4.56 -2.13
C TYR A 39 13.47 -4.23 -1.54
N SER A 40 12.72 -3.36 -2.20
CA SER A 40 11.29 -3.18 -1.95
C SER A 40 10.59 -2.74 -3.22
N GLY A 41 9.33 -3.11 -3.38
CA GLY A 41 8.57 -2.67 -4.54
C GLY A 41 7.10 -3.04 -4.47
N TYR A 42 6.32 -2.34 -5.28
CA TYR A 42 4.90 -2.60 -5.45
C TYR A 42 4.43 -2.21 -6.84
N SER A 43 3.36 -2.88 -7.27
CA SER A 43 2.58 -2.54 -8.45
C SER A 43 1.10 -2.66 -8.08
N HIS A 44 0.31 -1.66 -8.44
CA HIS A 44 -1.12 -1.59 -8.18
C HIS A 44 -1.83 -1.33 -9.50
N GLY A 45 -2.81 -2.17 -9.82
CA GLY A 45 -3.65 -1.99 -10.99
C GLY A 45 -4.44 -0.69 -10.90
N THR A 46 -5.16 -0.53 -9.79
CA THR A 46 -5.86 0.71 -9.44
C THR A 46 -5.62 1.01 -7.96
N LEU A 47 -5.42 2.28 -7.64
CA LEU A 47 -5.33 2.79 -6.28
C LEU A 47 -6.14 4.08 -6.22
N VAL A 48 -7.24 4.05 -5.48
CA VAL A 48 -8.08 5.23 -5.27
C VAL A 48 -7.60 5.93 -4.01
N ALA A 49 -7.26 7.21 -4.14
CA ALA A 49 -6.73 8.05 -3.07
C ALA A 49 -7.49 9.37 -2.96
N SER A 50 -8.83 9.35 -2.76
CA SER A 50 -9.57 10.33 -1.92
C SER A 50 -11.11 10.17 -1.96
N GLY A 51 -11.73 10.55 -0.83
CA GLY A 51 -13.14 10.90 -0.65
C GLY A 51 -14.08 9.71 -0.39
N LEU A 52 -14.69 9.64 0.82
CA LEU A 52 -15.73 8.70 1.38
C LEU A 52 -15.63 7.19 1.06
N VAL A 53 -15.23 6.81 -0.15
CA VAL A 53 -15.06 5.47 -0.69
C VAL A 53 -13.62 5.34 -1.18
N ASN A 54 -12.78 4.73 -0.36
CA ASN A 54 -11.50 4.27 -0.83
C ASN A 54 -11.59 2.79 -1.15
N SER A 55 -11.36 2.44 -2.41
CA SER A 55 -10.97 1.07 -2.72
C SER A 55 -9.44 1.04 -2.61
N GLY A 56 -8.91 0.26 -1.66
CA GLY A 56 -7.47 0.05 -1.54
C GLY A 56 -6.87 -0.50 -2.85
N PRO A 57 -5.56 -0.76 -2.89
CA PRO A 57 -4.91 -1.20 -4.13
C PRO A 57 -5.56 -2.48 -4.67
N GLN A 58 -6.10 -2.42 -5.88
CA GLN A 58 -6.61 -3.60 -6.60
C GLN A 58 -5.54 -4.17 -7.52
N VAL A 59 -5.63 -5.47 -7.77
CA VAL A 59 -4.69 -6.21 -8.62
C VAL A 59 -3.25 -5.93 -8.18
N ALA A 60 -3.00 -6.05 -6.87
CA ALA A 60 -1.74 -5.63 -6.28
C ALA A 60 -0.70 -6.76 -6.31
N SER A 61 0.56 -6.39 -6.59
CA SER A 61 1.73 -7.25 -6.39
C SER A 61 2.82 -6.46 -5.67
N PHE A 62 3.19 -6.86 -4.45
CA PHE A 62 4.16 -6.12 -3.65
C PHE A 62 4.97 -7.03 -2.73
N PHE A 63 6.12 -6.53 -2.31
CA PHE A 63 6.84 -7.02 -1.15
C PHE A 63 7.43 -5.84 -0.38
N GLY A 64 7.43 -5.97 0.95
CA GLY A 64 8.13 -5.03 1.82
C GLY A 64 9.65 -5.20 1.72
N CYS A 65 10.38 -4.53 2.61
CA CYS A 65 11.83 -4.59 2.64
C CYS A 65 12.32 -6.04 2.80
N THR A 66 13.09 -6.53 1.83
CA THR A 66 13.61 -7.90 1.77
C THR A 66 15.04 -7.92 1.22
N ARG A 67 15.80 -8.98 1.52
CA ARG A 67 17.12 -9.26 0.91
C ARG A 67 17.06 -10.44 -0.07
N GLN A 68 15.87 -11.02 -0.25
CA GLN A 68 15.68 -12.17 -1.10
C GLN A 68 15.78 -11.75 -2.58
N VAL A 69 16.69 -12.40 -3.30
CA VAL A 69 16.81 -12.30 -4.76
C VAL A 69 15.83 -13.26 -5.42
N SER A 70 15.40 -12.95 -6.64
CA SER A 70 14.44 -13.76 -7.42
C SER A 70 13.09 -13.91 -6.72
N LEU A 71 12.77 -12.99 -5.81
CA LEU A 71 11.44 -12.89 -5.24
C LEU A 71 10.52 -12.35 -6.33
N TYR A 72 9.48 -13.10 -6.68
CA TYR A 72 8.53 -12.73 -7.71
C TYR A 72 7.11 -12.66 -7.13
N ARG A 73 6.39 -11.59 -7.43
CA ARG A 73 4.98 -11.41 -7.10
C ARG A 73 4.25 -10.91 -8.34
N ALA A 74 3.11 -11.49 -8.65
CA ALA A 74 2.26 -11.07 -9.76
C ALA A 74 0.80 -11.24 -9.40
N ASN A 75 -0.05 -10.47 -10.07
CA ASN A 75 -1.50 -10.55 -9.94
C ASN A 75 -2.16 -10.12 -11.25
N THR A 76 -3.31 -10.70 -11.57
CA THR A 76 -4.07 -10.38 -12.78
C THR A 76 -5.55 -10.34 -12.47
N ALA A 77 -6.29 -9.43 -13.09
CA ALA A 77 -7.74 -9.40 -13.03
C ALA A 77 -8.34 -9.02 -14.38
N ALA A 78 -9.51 -9.59 -14.69
CA ALA A 78 -10.26 -9.24 -15.89
C ALA A 78 -10.72 -7.78 -15.88
N SER A 79 -11.01 -7.25 -14.69
CA SER A 79 -11.37 -5.85 -14.50
C SER A 79 -10.88 -5.33 -13.15
N ALA A 80 -10.71 -4.00 -13.07
CA ALA A 80 -10.56 -3.28 -11.82
C ALA A 80 -11.68 -2.23 -11.71
N VAL A 81 -12.36 -2.22 -10.57
CA VAL A 81 -13.65 -1.55 -10.38
C VAL A 81 -13.52 -0.45 -9.34
N VAL A 82 -13.81 0.79 -9.69
CA VAL A 82 -13.86 1.91 -8.73
C VAL A 82 -15.29 2.41 -8.64
N ASN A 83 -15.82 2.49 -7.42
CA ASN A 83 -17.19 2.96 -7.16
C ASN A 83 -18.27 2.20 -7.97
N GLY A 84 -18.15 0.87 -8.07
CA GLY A 84 -19.09 0.02 -8.82
C GLY A 84 -18.96 0.10 -10.35
N GLN A 85 -18.00 0.88 -10.87
CA GLN A 85 -17.75 1.03 -12.30
C GLN A 85 -16.41 0.41 -12.69
N THR A 86 -16.36 -0.27 -13.82
CA THR A 86 -15.10 -0.80 -14.34
C THR A 86 -14.26 0.33 -14.92
N PHE A 87 -13.08 0.56 -14.33
CA PHE A 87 -12.13 1.60 -14.77
C PHE A 87 -11.05 1.03 -15.68
N ALA A 88 -10.68 -0.24 -15.49
CA ALA A 88 -9.64 -0.86 -16.28
C ALA A 88 -9.98 -2.32 -16.59
N HIS A 89 -9.60 -2.78 -17.78
CA HIS A 89 -9.80 -4.14 -18.27
C HIS A 89 -8.48 -4.83 -18.51
N THR A 90 -8.45 -6.15 -18.23
CA THR A 90 -7.27 -7.02 -18.37
C THR A 90 -6.05 -6.40 -17.71
N VAL A 91 -6.16 -6.23 -16.39
CA VAL A 91 -5.13 -5.59 -15.58
C VAL A 91 -4.17 -6.65 -15.10
N ALA A 92 -2.87 -6.43 -15.29
CA ALA A 92 -1.83 -7.30 -14.78
C ALA A 92 -0.77 -6.46 -14.06
N THR A 93 -0.31 -6.97 -12.94
CA THR A 93 0.80 -6.38 -12.19
C THR A 93 1.83 -7.43 -11.86
N LYS A 94 3.09 -7.01 -11.84
CA LYS A 94 4.18 -7.83 -11.31
C LYS A 94 5.25 -6.96 -10.67
N THR A 95 5.92 -7.53 -9.68
CA THR A 95 7.05 -6.91 -8.98
C THR A 95 8.02 -8.01 -8.61
N TYR A 96 9.31 -7.82 -8.90
CA TYR A 96 10.33 -8.82 -8.64
C TYR A 96 11.70 -8.24 -8.31
N THR A 97 12.49 -9.01 -7.55
CA THR A 97 13.90 -8.74 -7.29
C THR A 97 14.78 -9.53 -8.25
N HIS A 98 15.96 -9.00 -8.56
CA HIS A 98 16.93 -9.67 -9.43
C HIS A 98 18.37 -9.32 -9.02
N ASN A 99 19.28 -10.25 -9.28
CA ASN A 99 20.73 -10.08 -9.29
C ASN A 99 21.20 -10.84 -10.54
N ASP A 100 21.31 -10.13 -11.64
CA ASP A 100 21.71 -10.69 -12.93
C ASP A 100 22.55 -9.66 -13.71
N SER A 101 22.70 -9.83 -15.02
CA SER A 101 23.46 -8.90 -15.88
C SER A 101 22.95 -7.46 -15.85
N ARG A 102 21.74 -7.20 -15.34
CA ARG A 102 21.17 -5.86 -15.11
C ARG A 102 21.61 -5.24 -13.78
N GLY A 103 22.27 -6.00 -12.92
CA GLY A 103 22.69 -5.61 -11.57
C GLY A 103 21.76 -6.13 -10.48
N ASP A 104 22.01 -5.67 -9.25
CA ASP A 104 21.15 -5.90 -8.09
C ASP A 104 19.97 -4.93 -8.13
N GLY A 105 18.73 -5.41 -8.16
CA GLY A 105 17.63 -4.46 -8.21
C GLY A 105 16.23 -5.02 -8.03
N THR A 106 15.31 -4.06 -8.07
CA THR A 106 13.86 -4.30 -8.06
C THR A 106 13.26 -3.76 -9.33
N THR A 107 12.28 -4.48 -9.85
CA THR A 107 11.51 -4.08 -11.02
C THR A 107 10.02 -4.29 -10.77
N SER A 108 9.23 -3.28 -11.12
CA SER A 108 7.76 -3.26 -11.00
C SER A 108 7.11 -2.86 -12.31
N PHE A 109 6.05 -3.57 -12.68
CA PHE A 109 5.28 -3.39 -13.90
C PHE A 109 3.79 -3.42 -13.62
N GLY A 110 3.04 -2.60 -14.35
CA GLY A 110 1.58 -2.65 -14.46
C GLY A 110 1.15 -2.50 -15.92
N THR A 111 0.16 -3.27 -16.34
CA THR A 111 -0.45 -3.17 -17.67
C THR A 111 -1.96 -3.23 -17.58
N ALA A 112 -2.65 -2.53 -18.48
CA ALA A 112 -4.08 -2.66 -18.71
C ALA A 112 -4.36 -2.60 -20.22
N ALA A 113 -5.22 -3.49 -20.72
CA ALA A 113 -5.62 -3.45 -22.13
C ALA A 113 -6.42 -2.19 -22.45
N ASN A 114 -7.28 -1.77 -21.51
CA ASN A 114 -8.09 -0.57 -21.65
C ASN A 114 -8.30 0.07 -20.27
N ILE A 115 -8.21 1.39 -20.21
CA ILE A 115 -8.58 2.20 -19.05
C ILE A 115 -9.60 3.22 -19.56
N LYS A 116 -10.79 3.30 -18.96
CA LYS A 116 -11.85 4.15 -19.47
C LYS A 116 -12.69 4.76 -18.36
N LEU A 117 -13.03 6.04 -18.53
CA LEU A 117 -13.95 6.77 -17.67
C LEU A 117 -15.08 7.35 -18.52
N GLY A 118 -16.09 6.52 -18.80
CA GLY A 118 -17.19 6.90 -19.67
C GLY A 118 -16.72 7.38 -21.04
N LEU A 119 -17.22 8.54 -21.48
CA LEU A 119 -16.74 9.23 -22.68
C LEU A 119 -15.63 10.24 -22.38
N LEU A 120 -15.37 10.57 -21.10
CA LEU A 120 -14.44 11.64 -20.72
C LEU A 120 -13.01 11.31 -21.13
N PHE A 121 -12.61 10.05 -20.99
CA PHE A 121 -11.25 9.63 -21.28
C PHE A 121 -11.13 8.11 -21.51
N GLU A 122 -10.20 7.73 -22.39
CA GLU A 122 -9.82 6.35 -22.66
C GLU A 122 -8.31 6.22 -22.93
N LEU A 123 -7.66 5.23 -22.33
CA LEU A 123 -6.33 4.74 -22.70
C LEU A 123 -6.44 3.31 -23.20
N VAL A 124 -5.73 3.02 -24.28
CA VAL A 124 -5.60 1.67 -24.82
C VAL A 124 -4.16 1.21 -24.64
N GLY A 125 -3.96 -0.05 -24.25
CA GLY A 125 -2.64 -0.66 -24.11
C GLY A 125 -1.74 0.11 -23.14
N ALA A 126 -2.28 0.50 -21.99
CA ALA A 126 -1.55 1.27 -20.99
C ALA A 126 -0.51 0.39 -20.28
N GLN A 127 0.70 0.92 -20.14
CA GLN A 127 1.79 0.25 -19.43
C GLN A 127 2.51 1.25 -18.52
N SER A 128 2.88 0.81 -17.33
CA SER A 128 3.69 1.53 -16.36
C SER A 128 4.82 0.65 -15.87
N TYR A 129 5.98 1.27 -15.66
CA TYR A 129 7.21 0.59 -15.28
C TYR A 129 8.01 1.43 -14.29
N SER A 130 8.60 0.76 -13.30
CA SER A 130 9.60 1.32 -12.40
C SER A 130 10.70 0.30 -12.16
N GLN A 131 11.95 0.74 -12.20
CA GLN A 131 13.14 -0.06 -11.89
C GLN A 131 14.14 0.77 -11.13
N ALA A 132 14.73 0.14 -10.11
CA ALA A 132 15.87 0.67 -9.38
C ALA A 132 16.93 -0.44 -9.30
N VAL A 133 18.14 -0.14 -9.77
CA VAL A 133 19.25 -1.10 -9.81
C VAL A 133 20.53 -0.49 -9.26
N TYR A 134 21.39 -1.32 -8.69
CA TYR A 134 22.79 -1.03 -8.47
C TYR A 134 23.61 -1.82 -9.48
N LYS A 135 24.34 -1.11 -10.35
CA LYS A 135 25.16 -1.70 -11.41
C LYS A 135 26.41 -0.85 -11.61
N ASN A 136 27.56 -1.51 -11.79
CA ASN A 136 28.86 -0.88 -12.04
C ASN A 136 29.22 0.22 -11.02
N GLY A 137 29.02 -0.06 -9.73
CA GLY A 137 29.35 0.89 -8.67
C GLY A 137 28.34 2.02 -8.44
N ALA A 138 27.23 2.04 -9.19
CA ALA A 138 26.29 3.16 -9.15
C ALA A 138 24.83 2.71 -9.06
N PHE A 139 24.05 3.46 -8.29
CA PHE A 139 22.59 3.38 -8.29
C PHE A 139 22.00 4.03 -9.55
N GLN A 140 21.02 3.38 -10.16
CA GLN A 140 20.33 3.81 -11.37
C GLN A 140 18.83 3.64 -11.21
N THR A 141 18.05 4.51 -11.86
CA THR A 141 16.58 4.47 -11.81
C THR A 141 16.00 4.66 -13.21
N VAL A 142 14.95 3.88 -13.51
CA VAL A 142 14.13 4.03 -14.70
C VAL A 142 12.68 4.00 -14.28
N ALA A 143 11.88 4.94 -14.77
CA ALA A 143 10.44 4.95 -14.56
C ALA A 143 9.79 5.62 -15.77
N GLY A 144 8.61 5.12 -16.14
CA GLY A 144 7.85 5.67 -17.25
C GLY A 144 6.52 4.96 -17.46
N SER A 145 5.76 5.47 -18.42
CA SER A 145 4.52 4.87 -18.91
C SER A 145 4.36 5.15 -20.40
N ARG A 146 3.63 4.27 -21.08
CA ARG A 146 3.28 4.41 -22.50
C ARG A 146 1.88 3.90 -22.75
N PHE A 147 1.29 4.36 -23.84
CA PHE A 147 -0.06 4.03 -24.26
C PHE A 147 -0.05 3.68 -25.74
N ALA A 148 -0.84 2.71 -26.15
CA ALA A 148 -1.07 2.44 -27.56
C ALA A 148 -1.94 3.54 -28.19
N ALA A 149 -2.94 4.03 -27.44
CA ALA A 149 -3.76 5.16 -27.84
C ALA A 149 -4.30 5.91 -26.62
N VAL A 150 -4.58 7.21 -26.82
CA VAL A 150 -5.23 8.10 -25.85
C VAL A 150 -6.41 8.76 -26.53
N LYS A 151 -7.56 8.79 -25.86
CA LYS A 151 -8.73 9.59 -26.29
C LYS A 151 -9.23 10.45 -25.15
N ILE A 152 -9.65 11.67 -25.47
CA ILE A 152 -10.28 12.60 -24.54
C ILE A 152 -11.61 13.02 -25.14
N ALA A 153 -12.71 12.90 -24.39
CA ALA A 153 -14.05 13.16 -24.91
C ALA A 153 -14.37 12.36 -26.19
N GLY A 154 -13.81 11.15 -26.33
CA GLY A 154 -13.92 10.32 -27.54
C GLY A 154 -12.99 10.69 -28.70
N VAL A 155 -12.29 11.84 -28.65
CA VAL A 155 -11.37 12.30 -29.69
C VAL A 155 -9.97 11.72 -29.47
N PRO A 156 -9.38 11.01 -30.46
CA PRO A 156 -8.00 10.55 -30.38
C PRO A 156 -6.99 11.69 -30.22
N VAL A 157 -6.02 11.52 -29.34
CA VAL A 157 -4.93 12.47 -29.10
C VAL A 157 -3.57 11.76 -29.24
N PRO A 158 -3.09 11.51 -30.48
CA PRO A 158 -1.90 10.70 -30.72
C PRO A 158 -0.63 11.24 -30.04
N GLY A 159 -0.51 12.57 -29.90
CA GLY A 159 0.60 13.22 -29.20
C GLY A 159 0.75 12.80 -27.73
N LEU A 160 -0.27 12.19 -27.13
CA LEU A 160 -0.27 11.70 -25.76
C LEU A 160 0.01 10.18 -25.64
N ALA A 161 0.26 9.46 -26.74
CA ALA A 161 0.61 8.04 -26.69
C ALA A 161 1.94 7.78 -25.97
N ASN A 162 2.89 8.72 -26.10
CA ASN A 162 4.18 8.72 -25.40
C ASN A 162 4.41 10.09 -24.72
N PRO A 163 3.63 10.42 -23.68
CA PRO A 163 3.71 11.73 -23.08
C PRO A 163 5.01 11.88 -22.30
N ALA A 164 5.55 13.09 -22.28
CA ALA A 164 6.70 13.42 -21.43
C ALA A 164 6.37 13.14 -19.95
N PRO A 165 7.38 12.89 -19.10
CA PRO A 165 7.15 12.69 -17.67
C PRO A 165 6.32 13.82 -17.04
N ASN A 166 5.30 13.45 -16.26
CA ASN A 166 4.40 14.37 -15.54
C ASN A 166 3.55 15.29 -16.44
N THR A 167 3.22 14.86 -17.66
CA THR A 167 2.35 15.61 -18.57
C THR A 167 0.95 15.75 -17.97
N THR A 168 0.49 16.99 -17.76
CA THR A 168 -0.86 17.27 -17.26
C THR A 168 -1.78 17.67 -18.41
N VAL A 169 -2.99 17.13 -18.42
CA VAL A 169 -4.03 17.40 -19.42
C VAL A 169 -5.34 17.70 -18.73
N SER A 170 -5.91 18.87 -18.98
CA SER A 170 -7.24 19.23 -18.49
C SER A 170 -8.32 18.49 -19.29
N VAL A 171 -9.29 17.92 -18.60
CA VAL A 171 -10.42 17.20 -19.20
C VAL A 171 -11.72 17.84 -18.74
N PRO A 172 -12.49 18.47 -19.65
CA PRO A 172 -13.79 19.03 -19.32
C PRO A 172 -14.72 18.00 -18.68
N GLY A 173 -15.45 18.39 -17.64
CA GLY A 173 -16.35 17.50 -16.88
C GLY A 173 -15.64 16.54 -15.91
N LEU A 174 -14.31 16.59 -15.80
CA LEU A 174 -13.53 15.79 -14.86
C LEU A 174 -12.64 16.68 -13.98
N GLY A 175 -11.71 17.40 -14.59
CA GLY A 175 -10.63 18.11 -13.90
C GLY A 175 -9.34 17.97 -14.69
N PHE A 176 -8.36 17.25 -14.16
CA PHE A 176 -7.13 16.97 -14.91
C PHE A 176 -6.65 15.53 -14.78
N LEU A 177 -5.91 15.10 -15.79
CA LEU A 177 -5.15 13.87 -15.85
C LEU A 177 -3.67 14.24 -15.77
N GLN A 178 -2.89 13.50 -14.99
CA GLN A 178 -1.44 13.53 -15.08
C GLN A 178 -0.97 12.19 -15.64
N LEU A 179 -0.52 12.22 -16.89
CA LEU A 179 -0.02 11.07 -17.64
C LEU A 179 1.47 10.89 -17.39
N ASN A 180 1.91 9.63 -17.35
CA ASN A 180 3.33 9.27 -17.17
C ASN A 180 3.97 10.01 -15.98
N ARG A 181 3.26 10.02 -14.83
CA ARG A 181 3.78 10.66 -13.63
C ARG A 181 4.95 9.85 -13.11
N THR A 182 6.14 10.44 -13.01
CA THR A 182 7.32 9.72 -12.51
C THR A 182 8.00 10.48 -11.40
N ILE A 183 8.49 9.74 -10.41
CA ILE A 183 9.33 10.23 -9.33
C ILE A 183 10.55 9.32 -9.25
N LYS A 184 11.74 9.93 -9.26
CA LYS A 184 13.01 9.22 -9.17
C LYS A 184 13.84 9.87 -8.08
N THR A 185 14.33 9.06 -7.16
CA THR A 185 15.22 9.52 -6.08
C THR A 185 16.46 8.63 -6.11
N LYS A 186 17.63 9.27 -6.12
CA LYS A 186 18.91 8.59 -6.03
C LYS A 186 19.75 9.21 -4.93
N THR A 187 20.36 8.37 -4.13
CA THR A 187 21.35 8.71 -3.11
C THR A 187 22.57 7.81 -3.28
N PRO A 188 23.69 8.08 -2.61
CA PRO A 188 24.84 7.18 -2.63
C PRO A 188 24.56 5.79 -2.03
N GLN A 189 23.47 5.61 -1.28
CA GLN A 189 23.12 4.37 -0.56
C GLN A 189 21.86 3.66 -1.09
N SER A 190 21.08 4.32 -1.95
CA SER A 190 19.82 3.78 -2.45
C SER A 190 19.31 4.48 -3.71
N ALA A 191 18.46 3.78 -4.45
CA ALA A 191 17.67 4.30 -5.55
C ALA A 191 16.20 3.88 -5.37
N THR A 192 15.29 4.81 -5.69
CA THR A 192 13.84 4.57 -5.76
C THR A 192 13.31 5.19 -7.04
N ALA A 193 12.53 4.41 -7.78
CA ALA A 193 11.78 4.85 -8.94
C ALA A 193 10.29 4.58 -8.70
N SER A 194 9.42 5.49 -9.13
CA SER A 194 7.97 5.30 -9.10
C SER A 194 7.33 5.91 -10.34
N SER A 195 6.28 5.25 -10.82
CA SER A 195 5.57 5.63 -12.04
C SER A 195 4.07 5.40 -11.89
N VAL A 196 3.24 6.32 -12.37
CA VAL A 196 1.80 6.16 -12.51
C VAL A 196 1.45 6.40 -13.97
N ALA A 197 0.74 5.45 -14.59
CA ALA A 197 0.30 5.62 -15.98
C ALA A 197 -0.61 6.83 -16.10
N VAL A 198 -1.67 6.88 -15.29
CA VAL A 198 -2.52 8.06 -15.20
C VAL A 198 -2.94 8.30 -13.75
N LEU A 199 -2.75 9.53 -13.29
CA LEU A 199 -3.35 10.06 -12.07
C LEU A 199 -4.52 10.94 -12.48
N ILE A 200 -5.73 10.56 -12.09
CA ILE A 200 -6.95 11.34 -12.30
C ILE A 200 -7.17 12.21 -11.08
N HIS A 201 -7.45 13.50 -11.27
CA HIS A 201 -7.92 14.38 -10.21
C HIS A 201 -9.23 15.07 -10.63
N SER A 202 -10.31 14.75 -9.92
CA SER A 202 -11.64 15.28 -10.21
C SER A 202 -11.83 16.63 -9.51
N THR A 203 -11.89 17.74 -10.26
CA THR A 203 -12.14 19.09 -9.71
C THR A 203 -13.63 19.44 -9.71
N VAL A 204 -14.44 18.67 -10.44
CA VAL A 204 -15.89 18.76 -10.48
C VAL A 204 -16.51 17.43 -10.03
N SER A 205 -17.76 17.48 -9.59
CA SER A 205 -18.54 16.26 -9.36
C SER A 205 -19.06 15.76 -10.69
N ASN A 206 -18.95 14.46 -10.97
CA ASN A 206 -19.48 13.84 -12.17
C ASN A 206 -20.03 12.42 -11.85
N PRO A 207 -20.71 11.75 -12.80
CA PRO A 207 -21.32 10.43 -12.55
C PRO A 207 -20.32 9.32 -12.20
N TYR A 208 -19.03 9.54 -12.39
CA TYR A 208 -17.99 8.54 -12.16
C TYR A 208 -17.19 8.80 -10.87
N LEU A 209 -16.87 10.06 -10.58
CA LEU A 209 -16.03 10.47 -9.46
C LEU A 209 -16.61 11.69 -8.73
N PRO A 210 -16.62 11.69 -7.38
CA PRO A 210 -16.99 12.88 -6.63
C PRO A 210 -15.92 13.97 -6.77
N LYS A 211 -16.33 15.22 -6.53
CA LYS A 211 -15.39 16.34 -6.47
C LYS A 211 -14.30 16.09 -5.42
N GLY A 212 -13.05 16.30 -5.81
CA GLY A 212 -11.86 16.07 -4.98
C GLY A 212 -11.30 14.65 -5.06
N ALA A 213 -11.96 13.71 -5.77
CA ALA A 213 -11.47 12.35 -5.96
C ALA A 213 -10.14 12.30 -6.71
N THR A 214 -9.21 11.46 -6.25
CA THR A 214 -7.94 11.19 -6.93
C THR A 214 -7.78 9.69 -7.14
N VAL A 215 -7.48 9.27 -8.37
CA VAL A 215 -7.34 7.87 -8.73
C VAL A 215 -6.01 7.66 -9.45
N ALA A 216 -5.15 6.81 -8.92
CA ALA A 216 -3.92 6.39 -9.57
C ALA A 216 -4.13 5.03 -10.25
N LEU A 217 -3.81 4.95 -11.54
CA LEU A 217 -3.95 3.74 -12.33
C LEU A 217 -2.58 3.27 -12.81
N LEU A 218 -2.31 1.97 -12.66
CA LEU A 218 -1.02 1.33 -12.91
C LEU A 218 0.12 2.04 -12.17
N LEU A 219 -0.03 2.18 -10.85
CA LEU A 219 1.02 2.71 -9.98
C LEU A 219 2.08 1.63 -9.75
N THR A 220 3.34 1.94 -10.05
CA THR A 220 4.50 1.07 -9.83
C THR A 220 5.55 1.79 -9.00
N SER A 221 6.30 1.04 -8.21
CA SER A 221 7.43 1.53 -7.44
C SER A 221 8.46 0.44 -7.22
N ALA A 222 9.73 0.78 -7.43
CA ALA A 222 10.86 -0.11 -7.24
C ALA A 222 11.95 0.61 -6.46
N SER A 223 12.53 -0.07 -5.49
CA SER A 223 13.66 0.46 -4.73
C SER A 223 14.73 -0.60 -4.47
N VAL A 224 15.98 -0.15 -4.40
CA VAL A 224 17.14 -0.93 -4.00
C VAL A 224 18.06 -0.06 -3.14
N GLY A 225 18.74 -0.65 -2.17
CA GLY A 225 19.72 0.06 -1.34
C GLY A 225 20.64 -0.89 -0.59
N GLY A 226 21.80 -0.39 -0.17
CA GLY A 226 22.90 -1.19 0.39
C GLY A 226 24.26 -0.89 -0.26
N PRO A 227 25.32 -1.68 0.02
CA PRO A 227 25.35 -2.87 0.87
C PRO A 227 25.13 -2.54 2.36
N SER A 228 24.22 -3.24 3.04
CA SER A 228 23.89 -3.02 4.45
C SER A 228 23.83 -4.33 5.26
N THR A 229 24.15 -4.25 6.54
CA THR A 229 24.02 -5.38 7.50
C THR A 229 22.58 -5.60 7.95
N ALA A 230 21.68 -4.63 7.75
CA ALA A 230 20.27 -4.75 8.04
C ALA A 230 19.41 -3.85 7.14
N LEU A 231 18.12 -4.11 7.09
CA LEU A 231 17.11 -3.24 6.49
C LEU A 231 16.21 -2.69 7.58
N LEU A 232 15.79 -1.45 7.42
CA LEU A 232 14.72 -0.92 8.22
C LEU A 232 13.40 -1.41 7.64
N ARG A 233 12.38 -1.51 8.47
CA ARG A 233 10.98 -1.59 8.04
C ARG A 233 10.19 -0.67 8.96
N GLY A 234 9.18 -0.02 8.44
CA GLY A 234 8.38 0.87 9.26
C GLY A 234 7.36 1.58 8.41
N LYS A 235 6.23 1.94 9.01
CA LYS A 235 5.26 2.85 8.44
C LYS A 235 4.66 3.77 9.51
N ALA A 236 4.33 5.00 9.12
CA ALA A 236 3.54 5.90 9.94
C ALA A 236 2.41 6.50 9.11
N TYR A 237 1.22 6.64 9.69
CA TYR A 237 0.08 7.32 9.08
C TYR A 237 -0.84 7.87 10.17
N THR A 238 -1.55 8.95 9.84
CA THR A 238 -2.37 9.66 10.82
C THR A 238 -3.79 9.14 10.89
N THR A 239 -4.37 8.73 9.76
CA THR A 239 -5.66 8.04 9.75
C THR A 239 -5.69 6.91 8.73
N GLN A 240 -6.37 5.82 9.09
CA GLN A 240 -6.75 4.74 8.18
C GLN A 240 -8.16 4.28 8.54
N VAL A 241 -9.00 4.01 7.54
CA VAL A 241 -10.38 3.56 7.73
C VAL A 241 -10.59 2.27 6.94
N ASN A 242 -11.24 1.29 7.52
CA ASN A 242 -11.61 0.04 6.86
C ASN A 242 -13.08 -0.22 7.15
N VAL A 243 -13.95 -0.27 6.13
CA VAL A 243 -15.40 -0.50 6.21
C VAL A 243 -15.71 -1.85 5.57
N GLY A 244 -15.92 -2.87 6.40
CA GLY A 244 -16.19 -4.24 5.98
C GLY A 244 -15.14 -4.78 5.01
N ASN A 245 -15.58 -5.53 4.00
CA ASN A 245 -14.71 -6.03 2.92
C ASN A 245 -14.75 -5.13 1.66
N VAL A 246 -15.41 -3.97 1.73
CA VAL A 246 -15.84 -3.22 0.53
C VAL A 246 -15.05 -1.92 0.34
N ILE A 247 -14.67 -1.23 1.44
CA ILE A 247 -14.03 0.09 1.35
C ILE A 247 -12.87 0.20 2.36
N THR A 248 -11.63 0.22 1.88
CA THR A 248 -10.44 0.50 2.70
C THR A 248 -9.83 1.83 2.30
N SER A 249 -9.91 2.83 3.19
CA SER A 249 -9.08 4.04 3.11
C SER A 249 -7.62 3.71 3.14
N GLY A 250 -6.91 4.17 2.10
CA GLY A 250 -5.47 4.30 2.15
C GLY A 250 -5.07 5.17 3.35
N PRO A 251 -3.89 4.95 3.94
CA PRO A 251 -3.44 5.72 5.08
C PRO A 251 -3.14 7.18 4.68
N THR A 252 -3.59 8.14 5.48
CA THR A 252 -3.22 9.56 5.29
C THR A 252 -1.81 9.84 5.80
N SER A 253 -1.11 10.77 5.14
CA SER A 253 0.27 11.16 5.45
C SER A 253 1.22 9.95 5.62
N LEU A 254 1.14 8.95 4.74
CA LEU A 254 1.95 7.73 4.87
C LEU A 254 3.46 8.01 4.71
N GLN A 255 4.26 7.48 5.62
CA GLN A 255 5.73 7.38 5.51
C GLN A 255 6.14 5.91 5.61
N THR A 256 7.21 5.50 4.91
CA THR A 256 7.74 4.13 4.95
C THR A 256 9.25 4.10 4.79
N THR A 257 9.93 3.22 5.52
CA THR A 257 11.40 3.09 5.43
C THR A 257 11.84 1.68 5.04
N CYS A 258 12.79 1.59 4.11
CA CYS A 258 13.59 0.37 3.89
C CYS A 258 15.09 0.61 4.08
N PHE A 259 15.58 1.74 3.57
CA PHE A 259 17.01 2.08 3.56
C PHE A 259 17.37 3.21 4.54
N GLY A 260 16.39 3.66 5.32
CA GLY A 260 16.55 4.86 6.14
C GLY A 260 16.52 6.14 5.33
N THR A 261 16.87 7.22 6.01
CA THR A 261 16.91 8.59 5.51
C THR A 261 18.31 9.18 5.71
N ASN A 262 19.32 8.34 5.93
CA ASN A 262 20.66 8.73 6.39
C ASN A 262 20.62 9.61 7.66
N GLY A 263 19.68 9.32 8.55
CA GLY A 263 19.44 10.08 9.79
C GLY A 263 18.63 11.37 9.60
N ALA A 264 18.37 11.83 8.37
CA ALA A 264 17.59 13.02 8.14
C ALA A 264 16.12 12.82 8.53
N LEU A 265 15.52 13.79 9.21
CA LEU A 265 14.09 13.78 9.49
C LEU A 265 13.30 14.13 8.22
N ARG A 266 12.37 13.26 7.83
CA ARG A 266 11.40 13.52 6.77
C ARG A 266 10.04 13.73 7.41
N THR A 267 9.30 14.73 6.94
CA THR A 267 8.02 15.12 7.50
C THR A 267 6.99 15.26 6.38
N VAL A 268 5.78 14.74 6.61
CA VAL A 268 4.60 15.00 5.76
C VAL A 268 3.52 15.62 6.61
N ASN A 269 3.03 16.78 6.19
CA ASN A 269 1.95 17.51 6.83
C ASN A 269 0.72 17.52 5.92
N VAL A 270 -0.47 17.36 6.51
CA VAL A 270 -1.77 17.51 5.84
C VAL A 270 -2.68 18.33 6.76
N ALA A 271 -3.31 19.38 6.22
CA ALA A 271 -4.10 20.33 7.01
C ALA A 271 -5.28 19.67 7.74
N GLY A 272 -5.96 18.73 7.08
CA GLY A 272 -7.06 17.97 7.67
C GLY A 272 -7.80 17.11 6.65
N LEU A 273 -8.70 16.27 7.14
CA LEU A 273 -9.62 15.44 6.37
C LEU A 273 -10.99 15.49 7.05
N THR A 274 -12.03 15.78 6.26
CA THR A 274 -13.41 15.74 6.71
C THR A 274 -14.18 14.68 5.93
N VAL A 275 -14.82 13.78 6.65
CA VAL A 275 -15.83 12.83 6.17
C VAL A 275 -17.16 13.28 6.77
N PRO A 276 -18.06 13.88 5.96
CA PRO A 276 -19.35 14.37 6.44
C PRO A 276 -20.08 13.32 7.27
N ASN A 277 -20.66 13.75 8.39
CA ASN A 277 -21.42 12.93 9.35
C ASN A 277 -20.65 11.78 10.05
N VAL A 278 -19.36 11.59 9.75
CA VAL A 278 -18.58 10.45 10.28
C VAL A 278 -17.38 10.92 11.08
N ALA A 279 -16.49 11.71 10.49
CA ALA A 279 -15.23 12.07 11.14
C ALA A 279 -14.64 13.36 10.58
N THR A 280 -14.07 14.19 11.44
CA THR A 280 -13.21 15.32 11.07
C THR A 280 -11.88 15.17 11.79
N VAL A 281 -10.77 15.26 11.05
CA VAL A 281 -9.42 15.24 11.61
C VAL A 281 -8.62 16.41 11.08
N ASN A 282 -7.84 17.07 11.93
CA ASN A 282 -7.05 18.24 11.55
C ASN A 282 -5.62 18.13 12.05
N GLY A 283 -4.70 18.85 11.39
CA GLY A 283 -3.29 18.95 11.76
C GLY A 283 -2.62 17.58 11.77
N LEU A 284 -2.61 16.92 10.60
CA LEU A 284 -2.04 15.60 10.42
C LEU A 284 -0.55 15.73 10.11
N THR A 285 0.30 15.09 10.89
CA THR A 285 1.75 15.05 10.63
C THR A 285 2.26 13.63 10.76
N THR A 286 3.17 13.22 9.89
CA THR A 286 4.01 12.05 10.11
C THR A 286 5.47 12.40 9.93
N THR A 287 6.32 11.66 10.65
CA THR A 287 7.75 11.77 10.48
C THR A 287 8.40 10.41 10.31
N GLN A 288 9.50 10.40 9.56
CA GLN A 288 10.36 9.25 9.37
C GLN A 288 11.82 9.67 9.52
N ALA A 289 12.58 8.90 10.28
CA ALA A 289 14.03 8.98 10.28
C ALA A 289 14.61 7.57 10.37
N GLY A 290 15.76 7.35 9.74
CA GLY A 290 16.47 6.09 9.92
C GLY A 290 17.89 6.16 9.40
N SER A 291 18.78 5.40 10.03
CA SER A 291 20.18 5.31 9.63
C SER A 291 20.62 3.86 9.63
N LEU A 292 21.30 3.47 8.56
CA LEU A 292 21.99 2.19 8.43
C LEU A 292 23.49 2.46 8.44
N ARG A 293 24.18 1.96 9.46
CA ARG A 293 25.64 1.97 9.59
C ARG A 293 26.12 0.52 9.74
N PRO A 294 27.41 0.21 9.49
CA PRO A 294 27.90 -1.16 9.52
C PRO A 294 27.54 -1.94 10.80
N THR A 295 27.64 -1.28 11.96
CA THR A 295 27.43 -1.89 13.28
C THR A 295 26.10 -1.53 13.94
N ILE A 296 25.37 -0.54 13.39
CA ILE A 296 24.13 -0.04 13.98
C ILE A 296 23.09 0.31 12.91
N ALA A 297 21.87 -0.21 13.08
CA ALA A 297 20.70 0.19 12.32
C ALA A 297 19.69 0.85 13.27
N THR A 298 19.13 1.99 12.89
CA THR A 298 18.11 2.71 13.68
C THR A 298 16.99 3.16 12.75
N GLY A 299 15.74 3.04 13.22
CA GLY A 299 14.56 3.53 12.50
C GLY A 299 13.56 4.10 13.49
N ASN A 300 13.05 5.29 13.20
CA ASN A 300 12.08 6.03 13.99
C ASN A 300 10.91 6.45 13.10
N MET A 301 9.70 6.25 13.60
CA MET A 301 8.46 6.64 12.95
C MET A 301 7.58 7.40 13.94
N SER A 302 6.90 8.44 13.47
CA SER A 302 5.85 9.10 14.25
C SER A 302 4.66 9.49 13.39
N ALA A 303 3.49 9.51 14.02
CA ALA A 303 2.28 10.11 13.51
C ALA A 303 1.68 10.99 14.59
N SER A 304 1.10 12.13 14.22
CA SER A 304 0.35 13.00 15.12
C SER A 304 -0.85 13.64 14.43
N VAL A 305 -1.89 13.86 15.22
CA VAL A 305 -3.15 14.49 14.83
C VAL A 305 -3.50 15.55 15.86
N ALA A 306 -3.66 16.80 15.42
CA ALA A 306 -3.96 17.91 16.32
C ALA A 306 -5.37 17.77 16.94
N SER A 307 -6.37 17.41 16.14
CA SER A 307 -7.74 17.22 16.62
C SER A 307 -8.48 16.14 15.84
N VAL A 308 -9.32 15.38 16.54
CA VAL A 308 -10.25 14.39 15.97
C VAL A 308 -11.64 14.65 16.52
N ASN A 309 -12.64 14.55 15.65
CA ASN A 309 -14.06 14.53 16.01
C ASN A 309 -14.72 13.36 15.27
N LEU A 310 -15.33 12.42 15.99
CA LEU A 310 -16.00 11.22 15.44
C LEU A 310 -17.48 11.22 15.81
N GLY A 311 -18.31 10.78 14.86
CA GLY A 311 -19.74 10.54 15.07
C GLY A 311 -20.49 11.79 15.53
N ASN A 312 -20.29 12.92 14.86
CA ASN A 312 -20.92 14.21 15.17
C ASN A 312 -20.67 14.70 16.62
N GLY A 313 -19.44 14.54 17.11
CA GLY A 313 -19.04 15.03 18.43
C GLY A 313 -19.16 14.02 19.56
N LYS A 314 -19.60 12.78 19.27
CA LYS A 314 -19.65 11.70 20.26
C LYS A 314 -18.30 11.36 20.86
N VAL A 315 -17.23 11.47 20.06
CA VAL A 315 -15.85 11.32 20.55
C VAL A 315 -15.01 12.47 20.00
N LYS A 316 -14.35 13.21 20.89
CA LYS A 316 -13.34 14.22 20.52
C LYS A 316 -12.01 13.90 21.18
N LEU A 317 -10.95 13.97 20.39
CA LEU A 317 -9.57 13.78 20.86
C LEU A 317 -8.72 14.98 20.43
N THR A 318 -7.72 15.33 21.24
CA THR A 318 -6.72 16.35 20.88
C THR A 318 -5.31 15.79 21.03
N ALA A 319 -4.36 16.36 20.28
CA ALA A 319 -2.92 16.06 20.36
C ALA A 319 -2.59 14.56 20.39
N VAL A 320 -3.25 13.78 19.52
CA VAL A 320 -3.09 12.32 19.46
C VAL A 320 -1.78 12.01 18.74
N THR A 321 -0.86 11.31 19.40
CA THR A 321 0.46 11.00 18.84
C THR A 321 0.84 9.55 19.09
N ALA A 322 1.52 8.94 18.12
CA ALA A 322 2.14 7.62 18.22
C ALA A 322 3.58 7.70 17.74
N ARG A 323 4.50 7.09 18.47
CA ARG A 323 5.93 7.01 18.13
C ARG A 323 6.44 5.60 18.30
N THR A 324 7.31 5.19 17.40
CA THR A 324 8.04 3.93 17.49
C THR A 324 9.49 4.12 17.11
N ALA A 325 10.35 3.33 17.73
CA ALA A 325 11.76 3.22 17.41
C ALA A 325 12.19 1.75 17.39
N ALA A 326 13.07 1.40 16.46
CA ALA A 326 13.76 0.12 16.43
C ALA A 326 15.25 0.35 16.20
N THR A 327 16.08 -0.38 16.95
CA THR A 327 17.55 -0.31 16.86
C THR A 327 18.12 -1.72 16.84
N LYS A 328 19.11 -1.96 15.99
CA LYS A 328 19.95 -3.16 16.01
C LYS A 328 21.38 -2.71 16.22
N THR A 329 22.02 -3.18 17.30
CA THR A 329 23.43 -2.89 17.60
C THR A 329 24.06 -4.10 18.26
N GLY A 330 25.29 -4.46 17.85
CA GLY A 330 25.98 -5.65 18.35
C GLY A 330 25.17 -6.94 18.19
N GLY A 331 24.41 -7.06 17.08
CA GLY A 331 23.52 -8.21 16.81
C GLY A 331 22.24 -8.26 17.65
N LYS A 332 22.07 -7.39 18.65
CA LYS A 332 20.89 -7.34 19.52
C LYS A 332 19.87 -6.33 19.01
N TYR A 333 18.60 -6.64 19.25
CA TYR A 333 17.46 -5.83 18.84
C TYR A 333 16.84 -5.10 20.03
N TYR A 334 16.59 -3.81 19.86
CA TYR A 334 15.92 -2.94 20.81
C TYR A 334 14.73 -2.26 20.13
N THR A 335 13.63 -2.12 20.86
CA THR A 335 12.42 -1.45 20.37
C THR A 335 11.84 -0.58 21.46
N ALA A 336 11.36 0.60 21.09
CA ALA A 336 10.67 1.53 21.97
C ALA A 336 9.39 2.05 21.30
N TRP A 337 8.42 2.42 22.11
CA TRP A 337 7.16 2.98 21.65
C TRP A 337 6.63 3.97 22.67
N SER A 338 5.81 4.92 22.20
CA SER A 338 5.03 5.78 23.07
C SER A 338 3.79 6.28 22.34
N THR A 339 2.78 6.63 23.13
CA THR A 339 1.56 7.28 22.67
C THR A 339 1.23 8.44 23.61
N SER A 340 0.56 9.46 23.10
CA SER A 340 0.05 10.57 23.91
C SER A 340 -1.30 11.03 23.34
N ILE A 341 -2.21 11.41 24.21
CA ILE A 341 -3.50 12.02 23.87
C ILE A 341 -3.65 13.19 24.83
N GLY A 342 -3.94 14.39 24.31
CA GLY A 342 -4.07 15.59 25.14
C GLY A 342 -5.37 15.60 25.94
N SER A 343 -6.49 15.32 25.28
CA SER A 343 -7.81 15.23 25.91
C SER A 343 -8.69 14.18 25.23
N LEU A 344 -9.59 13.57 26.00
CA LEU A 344 -10.64 12.68 25.51
C LEU A 344 -12.00 13.19 26.03
N VAL A 345 -12.91 13.49 25.11
CA VAL A 345 -14.29 13.85 25.43
C VAL A 345 -15.23 12.85 24.78
N ILE A 346 -16.12 12.25 25.56
CA ILE A 346 -17.13 11.30 25.10
C ILE A 346 -18.51 11.84 25.46
N ASN A 347 -19.40 11.98 24.47
CA ASN A 347 -20.74 12.54 24.64
C ASN A 347 -20.77 13.87 25.41
N GLY A 348 -19.78 14.73 25.15
CA GLY A 348 -19.64 16.04 25.81
C GLY A 348 -18.96 16.03 27.18
N GLN A 349 -18.66 14.86 27.76
CA GLN A 349 -17.98 14.74 29.05
C GLN A 349 -16.51 14.38 28.90
N SER A 350 -15.64 15.01 29.68
CA SER A 350 -14.22 14.66 29.73
C SER A 350 -14.05 13.31 30.43
N VAL A 351 -13.29 12.40 29.81
CA VAL A 351 -13.05 11.05 30.32
C VAL A 351 -11.54 10.84 30.50
N PRO A 352 -11.08 10.19 31.59
CA PRO A 352 -9.68 9.82 31.75
C PRO A 352 -9.17 8.98 30.57
N ILE A 353 -7.97 9.28 30.11
CA ILE A 353 -7.34 8.56 29.00
C ILE A 353 -6.66 7.30 29.54
N PRO A 354 -6.99 6.10 29.05
CA PRO A 354 -6.28 4.89 29.43
C PRO A 354 -4.80 4.94 29.01
N THR A 355 -3.89 4.67 29.94
CA THR A 355 -2.43 4.74 29.71
C THR A 355 -1.81 3.37 29.46
N ALA A 356 -2.46 2.29 29.88
CA ALA A 356 -1.97 0.93 29.63
C ALA A 356 -2.19 0.50 28.17
N PRO A 357 -1.36 -0.41 27.63
CA PRO A 357 -1.56 -0.98 26.30
C PRO A 357 -2.88 -1.71 26.14
N ASN A 358 -3.47 -1.62 24.94
CA ASN A 358 -4.64 -2.37 24.49
C ASN A 358 -5.91 -2.21 25.36
N GLN A 359 -6.01 -1.12 26.13
CA GLN A 359 -7.19 -0.83 26.95
C GLN A 359 -8.38 -0.47 26.07
N GLN A 360 -9.55 -0.98 26.41
CA GLN A 360 -10.77 -0.77 25.63
C GLN A 360 -11.79 0.07 26.38
N LEU A 361 -12.53 0.89 25.65
CA LEU A 361 -13.64 1.68 26.16
C LEU A 361 -14.81 1.63 25.19
N ASN A 362 -15.96 1.19 25.67
CA ASN A 362 -17.18 1.15 24.87
C ASN A 362 -17.86 2.52 24.89
N VAL A 363 -18.22 3.03 23.71
CA VAL A 363 -18.95 4.27 23.51
C VAL A 363 -20.33 3.94 22.97
N ALA A 364 -21.35 4.20 23.81
CA ALA A 364 -22.74 3.93 23.46
C ALA A 364 -23.15 4.60 22.14
N GLY A 365 -23.75 3.83 21.24
CA GLY A 365 -24.20 4.31 19.93
C GLY A 365 -23.07 4.70 18.97
N LEU A 366 -21.82 4.26 19.21
CA LEU A 366 -20.71 4.40 18.27
C LEU A 366 -19.93 3.09 18.11
N GLY A 367 -19.37 2.53 19.19
CA GLY A 367 -18.52 1.33 19.10
C GLY A 367 -17.46 1.27 20.20
N THR A 368 -16.41 0.49 19.97
CA THR A 368 -15.32 0.28 20.94
C THR A 368 -14.07 1.04 20.53
N LEU A 369 -13.56 1.87 21.44
CA LEU A 369 -12.24 2.48 21.33
C LEU A 369 -11.21 1.54 21.95
N THR A 370 -10.09 1.31 21.27
CA THR A 370 -8.89 0.67 21.82
C THR A 370 -7.77 1.69 21.87
N PHE A 371 -7.23 1.94 23.06
CA PHE A 371 -6.13 2.86 23.30
C PHE A 371 -4.81 2.10 23.33
N ASN A 372 -3.75 2.74 22.83
CA ASN A 372 -2.38 2.23 22.89
C ASN A 372 -2.28 0.79 22.36
N LYS A 373 -2.92 0.54 21.20
CA LYS A 373 -2.98 -0.80 20.60
C LYS A 373 -1.57 -1.22 20.17
N LEU A 374 -0.94 -2.08 20.95
CA LEU A 374 0.48 -2.40 20.87
C LEU A 374 0.69 -3.82 20.36
N SER A 375 1.59 -3.97 19.39
CA SER A 375 2.13 -5.25 18.96
C SER A 375 3.66 -5.21 18.95
N ARG A 376 4.30 -6.16 19.64
CA ARG A 376 5.76 -6.23 19.75
C ARG A 376 6.27 -7.62 19.37
N LYS A 377 7.35 -7.66 18.60
CA LYS A 377 8.10 -8.87 18.23
C LYS A 377 9.59 -8.55 18.25
N THR A 378 10.46 -9.56 18.15
CA THR A 378 11.91 -9.33 18.06
C THR A 378 12.23 -8.38 16.89
N GLY A 379 12.90 -7.27 17.20
CA GLY A 379 13.26 -6.26 16.20
C GLY A 379 12.08 -5.51 15.57
N PHE A 380 10.87 -5.60 16.12
CA PHE A 380 9.69 -4.90 15.58
C PHE A 380 8.73 -4.44 16.67
N VAL A 381 8.21 -3.22 16.53
CA VAL A 381 7.16 -2.67 17.38
C VAL A 381 6.18 -1.87 16.54
N SER A 382 4.89 -1.98 16.86
CA SER A 382 3.80 -1.27 16.21
C SER A 382 2.84 -0.78 17.27
N VAL A 383 2.44 0.48 17.18
CA VAL A 383 1.46 1.08 18.07
C VAL A 383 0.47 1.96 17.31
N THR A 384 -0.81 1.82 17.62
CA THR A 384 -1.86 2.77 17.25
C THR A 384 -2.33 3.48 18.50
N ALA A 385 -2.32 4.82 18.52
CA ALA A 385 -2.74 5.58 19.69
C ALA A 385 -4.22 5.35 20.00
N VAL A 386 -5.10 5.41 18.99
CA VAL A 386 -6.53 5.11 19.12
C VAL A 386 -7.03 4.32 17.92
N GLU A 387 -7.71 3.21 18.16
CA GLU A 387 -8.49 2.48 17.16
C GLU A 387 -9.97 2.50 17.55
N LEU A 388 -10.85 2.96 16.66
CA LEU A 388 -12.30 2.86 16.83
C LEU A 388 -12.82 1.69 15.97
N ARG A 389 -13.52 0.75 16.60
CA ARG A 389 -14.28 -0.30 15.93
C ARG A 389 -15.77 -0.04 16.04
N ILE A 390 -16.41 0.25 14.92
CA ILE A 390 -17.87 0.45 14.80
C ILE A 390 -18.47 -0.89 14.36
N THR A 391 -18.99 -1.64 15.33
CA THR A 391 -19.52 -3.00 15.09
C THR A 391 -20.67 -3.01 14.08
N ALA A 392 -21.60 -2.06 14.18
CA ALA A 392 -22.77 -1.97 13.30
C ALA A 392 -22.42 -1.78 11.81
N LEU A 393 -21.25 -1.22 11.51
CA LEU A 393 -20.79 -0.93 10.15
C LEU A 393 -19.60 -1.83 9.74
N ASN A 394 -19.24 -2.81 10.57
CA ASN A 394 -18.00 -3.58 10.46
C ASN A 394 -16.78 -2.68 10.11
N THR A 395 -16.70 -1.51 10.76
CA THR A 395 -15.74 -0.47 10.39
C THR A 395 -14.66 -0.33 11.45
N THR A 396 -13.40 -0.22 11.04
CA THR A 396 -12.26 0.08 11.90
C THR A 396 -11.59 1.36 11.45
N ILE A 397 -11.39 2.30 12.36
CA ILE A 397 -10.68 3.56 12.13
C ILE A 397 -9.46 3.58 13.03
N GLN A 398 -8.27 3.71 12.46
CA GLN A 398 -7.03 3.89 13.19
C GLN A 398 -6.62 5.34 13.13
N ILE A 399 -6.26 5.90 14.29
CA ILE A 399 -5.84 7.28 14.46
C ILE A 399 -4.44 7.25 15.06
N SER A 400 -3.52 7.89 14.35
CA SER A 400 -2.12 8.00 14.69
C SER A 400 -1.46 6.64 14.91
N HIS A 401 -0.96 6.06 13.83
CA HIS A 401 -0.26 4.78 13.82
C HIS A 401 1.21 4.97 13.49
N ALA A 402 2.07 4.24 14.18
CA ALA A 402 3.47 4.10 13.86
C ALA A 402 3.93 2.65 14.07
N ASP A 403 4.75 2.14 13.15
CA ASP A 403 5.52 0.93 13.37
C ASP A 403 6.97 1.10 12.92
N SER A 404 7.86 0.37 13.59
CA SER A 404 9.29 0.38 13.29
C SER A 404 9.87 -0.99 13.55
N GLY A 405 10.75 -1.42 12.68
CA GLY A 405 11.48 -2.65 12.84
C GLY A 405 12.74 -2.71 11.99
N ILE A 406 13.51 -3.76 12.23
CA ILE A 406 14.77 -4.02 11.57
C ILE A 406 14.81 -5.50 11.19
N VAL A 407 15.29 -5.78 9.99
CA VAL A 407 15.44 -7.13 9.45
C VAL A 407 16.89 -7.36 9.04
N GLY A 408 17.47 -8.49 9.44
CA GLY A 408 18.75 -8.99 8.97
C GLY A 408 19.74 -9.34 10.06
#